data_AF-A0A6V7LWJ5-F1
#
_entry.id   AF-A0A6V7LWJ5-F1
#
_cell.length_a   1.000
_cell.length_b   1.000
_cell.length_c   1.000
_cell.angle_alpha   90.00
_cell.angle_beta   90.00
_cell.angle_gamma   90.00
#
_symmetry.space_group_name_H-M   'P 1'
#
loop_
_entity.id
_entity.type
_entity.pdbx_description
1 polymer ?
#
loop_
_entity_poly.entity_id
_entity_poly.type
_entity_poly.pdbx_seq_one_letter_code
_entity_poly.pdbx_strand_id
1 'polypeptide(L)' 'GDDSMPTFTEQIQNVTVTVGRDALLACQVDNLKKYQ' A
#
# COMPACT_ATOMS: atom_id res chain seq x y z
N GLY A 1 -10.07 19.70 2.21
CA GLY A 1 -9.27 19.74 3.45
C GLY A 1 -9.09 18.31 3.92
N ASP A 2 -8.16 17.61 3.28
CA ASP A 2 -7.72 16.25 3.64
C ASP A 2 -6.40 15.86 2.91
N ASP A 3 -5.88 16.69 1.99
CA ASP A 3 -4.63 16.47 1.23
C ASP A 3 -3.33 16.41 2.07
N SER A 4 -3.45 16.29 3.38
CA SER A 4 -2.35 16.12 4.32
C SER A 4 -2.32 14.74 4.99
N MET A 5 -3.41 13.97 4.93
CA MET A 5 -3.47 12.63 5.51
C MET A 5 -2.88 11.60 4.55
N PRO A 6 -2.06 10.64 5.05
CA PRO A 6 -1.56 9.57 4.23
C PRO A 6 -2.72 8.67 3.81
N THR A 7 -2.83 8.42 2.52
CA THR A 7 -3.91 7.62 1.94
C THR A 7 -3.35 6.65 0.92
N PHE A 8 -3.97 5.47 0.82
CA PHE A 8 -3.64 4.53 -0.24
C PHE A 8 -4.11 5.10 -1.57
N THR A 9 -3.20 5.18 -2.54
CA THR A 9 -3.54 5.64 -3.90
C THR A 9 -4.34 4.58 -4.66
N GLU A 10 -4.24 3.32 -4.21
CA GLU A 10 -4.90 2.17 -4.82
C GLU A 10 -5.25 1.09 -3.78
N GLN A 11 -6.22 0.24 -4.12
CA GLN A 11 -6.56 -0.91 -3.29
C GLN A 11 -5.45 -1.97 -3.34
N ILE A 12 -5.07 -2.49 -2.18
CA ILE A 12 -4.15 -3.62 -2.07
C ILE A 12 -4.78 -4.84 -2.74
N GLN A 13 -4.07 -5.40 -3.72
CA GLN A 13 -4.56 -6.51 -4.51
C GLN A 13 -4.43 -7.84 -3.77
N ASN A 14 -5.43 -8.70 -3.94
CA ASN A 14 -5.32 -10.09 -3.51
C ASN A 14 -4.30 -10.81 -4.38
N VAL A 15 -3.35 -11.50 -3.74
CA VAL A 15 -2.34 -12.29 -4.44
C VAL A 15 -2.51 -13.76 -4.08
N THR A 16 -2.38 -14.63 -5.07
CA THR A 16 -2.31 -16.08 -4.86
C THR A 16 -0.90 -16.53 -5.23
N VAL A 17 -0.23 -17.22 -4.30
CA VAL A 17 1.12 -17.73 -4.52
C VAL A 17 1.21 -19.22 -4.25
N THR A 18 2.21 -19.86 -4.86
CA THR A 18 2.51 -21.26 -4.62
C THR A 18 3.16 -21.45 -3.26
N VAL A 19 2.83 -22.55 -2.59
CA VAL A 19 3.47 -22.95 -1.32
C VAL A 19 4.99 -23.01 -1.48
N GLY A 20 5.72 -22.46 -0.50
CA GLY A 20 7.18 -22.41 -0.50
C GLY A 20 7.79 -21.23 -1.25
N ARG A 21 6.96 -20.26 -1.71
CA ARG A 21 7.42 -18.98 -2.25
C ARG A 21 6.92 -17.83 -1.37
N ASP A 22 7.59 -16.69 -1.50
CA ASP A 22 7.19 -15.47 -0.80
C ASP A 22 5.94 -14.86 -1.43
N ALA A 23 4.98 -14.48 -0.59
CA ALA A 23 3.86 -13.63 -0.96
C ALA A 23 4.29 -12.17 -0.80
N LEU A 24 4.34 -11.42 -1.92
CA LEU A 24 4.63 -10.00 -1.90
C LEU A 24 3.33 -9.21 -2.09
N LEU A 25 2.98 -8.41 -1.09
CA LEU A 25 1.88 -7.46 -1.16
C LEU A 25 2.47 -6.05 -1.18
N ALA A 26 2.25 -5.34 -2.29
CA ALA A 26 2.67 -3.96 -2.43
C ALA A 26 1.53 -3.01 -2.06
N CYS A 27 1.89 -1.82 -1.57
CA CYS A 27 0.97 -0.71 -1.43
C CYS A 27 1.69 0.58 -1.81
N GLN A 28 0.91 1.54 -2.33
CA GLN A 28 1.40 2.88 -2.61
C GLN A 28 0.58 3.87 -1.77
N VAL A 29 1.31 4.76 -1.07
CA VAL A 29 0.74 5.72 -0.13
C VAL A 29 1.12 7.12 -0.57
N ASP A 30 0.12 7.97 -0.80
CA ASP A 30 0.34 9.39 -1.05
C ASP A 30 0.38 10.19 0.26
N ASN A 31 0.97 11.38 0.23
CA ASN A 31 1.09 12.30 1.35
C ASN A 31 1.83 11.77 2.60
N LEU A 32 2.48 10.60 2.52
CA LEU A 32 3.24 10.01 3.62
C LEU A 32 4.39 10.90 4.10
N LYS A 33 5.06 11.61 3.18
CA LYS A 33 6.20 12.50 3.51
C LYS A 33 5.84 13.69 4.41
N LYS A 34 4.55 14.01 4.54
CA LYS A 34 4.06 15.11 5.39
C LYS A 34 3.74 14.65 6.81
N TYR A 35 3.77 13.35 7.08
CA TYR A 35 3.61 12.75 8.39
C TYR A 35 4.99 12.36 8.93
N GLN A 36 5.36 12.90 10.10
CA GLN A 36 6.66 12.67 10.75
C GLN A 36 6.46 12.10 12.17
#